data_AF-A0A2G9TXP5-F1
#
_entry.id   AF-A0A2G9TXP5-F1
#
_cell.length_a   1.000
_cell.length_b   1.000
_cell.length_c   1.000
_cell.angle_alpha   90.00
_cell.angle_beta   90.00
_cell.angle_gamma   90.00
#
_symmetry.space_group_name_H-M   'P 1'
#
loop_
_entity.id
_entity.type
_entity.pdbx_description
1 polymer ?
#
loop_
_entity_poly.entity_id
_entity_poly.type
_entity_poly.pdbx_seq_one_letter_code
_entity_poly.pdbx_strand_id
1 'polypeptide(L)'
;MKAQWVGTGGTSKEVIKDVHPKKVMLSSGGMMVNPLIQPNDNPDITKERHAGTFDVRKMACFLYGGEDKLQRRAEILEFFKSTPELHDPIPVEFMTREERIDNAARKIVAMTDNLEQIDASDFFGEGMYYQSLIMGRDLHPLSLHFVMFIPTLQGQTNDEQLDEWLSLAIARGIIGTYAQTELGHGKI
;
A
#
# COMPACT_ATOMS: atom_id res chain seq x y z
N MET A 1 -5.36 -29.52 -3.03
CA MET A 1 -3.92 -29.28 -3.31
C MET A 1 -3.72 -27.78 -3.32
N LYS A 2 -2.86 -27.22 -2.45
CA LYS A 2 -2.56 -25.78 -2.45
C LYS A 2 -1.51 -25.52 -3.54
N ALA A 3 -1.87 -24.79 -4.58
CA ALA A 3 -0.90 -24.30 -5.55
C ALA A 3 -0.24 -23.04 -4.95
N GLN A 4 0.99 -23.20 -4.45
CA GLN A 4 1.94 -22.10 -4.33
C GLN A 4 2.64 -21.99 -5.69
N TRP A 5 2.55 -20.83 -6.34
CA TRP A 5 3.35 -20.56 -7.53
C TRP A 5 4.62 -19.82 -7.13
N VAL A 6 5.76 -20.36 -7.58
CA VAL A 6 7.12 -19.86 -7.36
C VAL A 6 7.48 -19.01 -8.57
N GLY A 7 7.66 -17.70 -8.36
CA GLY A 7 8.04 -16.74 -9.39
C GLY A 7 9.36 -17.09 -10.07
N THR A 8 9.35 -17.15 -11.40
CA THR A 8 10.54 -17.27 -12.25
C THR A 8 11.40 -16.02 -12.16
N GLY A 9 12.62 -16.17 -11.64
CA GLY A 9 13.61 -15.12 -11.55
C GLY A 9 14.12 -14.65 -12.91
N GLY A 10 14.13 -13.33 -13.09
CA GLY A 10 14.91 -12.61 -14.10
C GLY A 10 15.57 -11.42 -13.41
N THR A 11 16.90 -11.39 -13.44
CA THR A 11 17.78 -10.51 -12.68
C THR A 11 17.81 -9.07 -13.18
N SER A 12 17.47 -8.13 -12.31
CA SER A 12 17.84 -6.71 -12.43
C SER A 12 18.13 -6.13 -11.03
N LYS A 13 19.17 -6.68 -10.36
CA LYS A 13 19.65 -6.24 -9.03
C LYS A 13 20.92 -5.38 -9.08
N GLU A 14 21.20 -4.68 -10.18
CA GLU A 14 22.48 -3.96 -10.35
C GLU A 14 22.41 -2.45 -10.60
N VAL A 15 21.40 -1.73 -10.09
CA VAL A 15 21.46 -0.26 -10.09
C VAL A 15 20.81 0.38 -8.85
N ILE A 16 21.09 -0.10 -7.64
CA ILE A 16 20.93 0.72 -6.41
C ILE A 16 22.03 0.31 -5.42
N LYS A 17 23.25 0.80 -5.64
CA LYS A 17 24.29 0.84 -4.61
C LYS A 17 24.65 2.31 -4.44
N ASP A 18 24.29 2.84 -3.27
CA ASP A 18 24.86 4.03 -2.60
C ASP A 18 23.82 4.94 -1.93
N VAL A 19 22.94 4.32 -1.12
CA VAL A 19 22.37 5.04 0.03
C VAL A 19 22.79 4.27 1.27
N HIS A 20 23.81 4.76 1.96
CA HIS A 20 24.20 4.23 3.27
C HIS A 20 23.08 4.55 4.28
N PRO A 21 22.43 3.55 4.89
CA PRO A 21 21.58 3.82 6.03
C PRO A 21 22.48 4.27 7.18
N LYS A 22 22.21 5.45 7.76
CA LYS A 22 22.87 5.89 8.99
C LYS A 22 22.64 4.82 10.06
N LYS A 23 23.69 4.08 10.39
CA LYS A 23 23.72 3.14 11.52
C LYS A 23 23.50 3.96 12.79
N VAL A 24 22.31 3.87 13.40
CA VAL A 24 22.08 4.44 14.73
C VAL A 24 22.76 3.51 15.73
N MET A 25 23.87 3.96 16.31
CA MET A 25 24.55 3.29 17.42
C MET A 25 23.61 3.29 18.63
N LEU A 26 23.29 2.10 19.14
CA LEU A 26 22.63 1.95 20.44
C LEU A 26 23.66 2.28 21.53
N SER A 27 23.60 3.50 22.08
CA SER A 27 24.33 3.84 23.30
C SER A 27 23.50 3.41 24.52
N SER A 28 24.09 2.56 25.35
CA SER A 28 23.59 2.20 26.66
C SER A 28 23.65 3.42 27.59
N GLY A 29 22.49 3.98 27.93
CA GLY A 29 22.32 5.03 28.95
C GLY A 29 21.72 6.37 28.47
N GLY A 30 21.25 6.49 27.23
CA GLY A 30 20.59 7.69 26.73
C GLY A 30 19.08 7.72 27.02
N MET A 31 18.55 8.91 27.32
CA MET A 31 17.11 9.19 27.35
C MET A 31 16.46 8.63 26.06
N MET A 32 15.41 7.81 26.18
CA MET A 32 14.71 7.28 25.00
C MET A 32 14.07 8.44 24.24
N VAL A 33 14.73 8.90 23.18
CA VAL A 33 14.23 9.99 22.34
C VAL A 33 13.19 9.42 21.39
N ASN A 34 11.98 9.96 21.45
CA ASN A 34 10.92 9.60 20.50
C ASN A 34 11.34 10.03 19.08
N PRO A 35 11.51 9.10 18.12
CA PRO A 35 12.06 9.42 16.79
C PRO A 35 11.11 10.25 15.91
N LEU A 36 9.87 10.48 16.37
CA LEU A 36 8.88 11.28 15.66
C LEU A 36 8.95 12.78 16.00
N ILE A 37 9.78 13.19 16.97
CA ILE A 37 9.99 14.60 17.30
C ILE A 37 10.86 15.26 16.22
N GLN A 38 10.36 16.33 15.62
CA GLN A 38 11.02 17.09 14.56
C GLN A 38 11.24 18.55 14.97
N PRO A 39 12.21 19.25 14.35
CA PRO A 39 12.34 20.69 14.51
C PRO A 39 11.07 21.41 14.08
N ASN A 40 10.65 22.42 14.85
CA ASN A 40 9.45 23.25 14.61
C ASN A 40 8.10 22.52 14.77
N ASP A 41 8.06 21.34 15.38
CA ASP A 41 6.81 20.73 15.83
C ASP A 41 6.05 21.64 16.80
N ASN A 42 4.71 21.53 16.80
CA ASN A 42 3.88 22.19 17.79
C ASN A 42 4.37 21.78 19.21
N PRO A 43 4.67 22.75 20.10
CA PRO A 43 5.23 22.46 21.43
C PRO A 43 4.34 21.56 22.29
N ASP A 44 3.01 21.62 22.14
CA ASP A 44 2.09 20.74 22.87
C ASP A 44 2.24 19.29 22.43
N ILE A 45 2.37 19.02 21.12
CA ILE A 45 2.61 17.67 20.60
C ILE A 45 3.98 17.16 21.04
N THR A 46 5.00 18.02 21.00
CA THR A 46 6.36 17.68 21.44
C THR A 46 6.38 17.30 22.93
N LYS A 47 5.66 18.06 23.77
CA LYS A 47 5.50 17.75 25.20
C LYS A 47 4.89 16.36 25.41
N GLU A 48 3.80 16.02 24.70
CA GLU A 48 3.17 14.70 24.80
C GLU A 48 4.10 13.57 24.29
N ARG A 49 4.87 13.81 23.22
CA ARG A 49 5.85 12.84 22.69
C ARG A 49 6.98 12.57 23.67
N HIS A 50 7.40 13.57 24.46
CA HIS A 50 8.40 13.40 25.53
C HIS A 50 7.87 12.63 26.73
N ALA A 51 6.56 12.67 27.00
CA ALA A 51 5.95 11.92 28.10
C ALA A 51 5.84 10.40 27.83
N GLY A 52 6.13 9.96 26.60
CA GLY A 52 6.11 8.55 26.21
C GLY A 52 7.12 7.71 26.99
N THR A 53 6.69 6.55 27.49
CA THR A 53 7.49 5.67 28.37
C THR A 53 8.07 4.43 27.67
N PHE A 54 7.91 4.33 26.34
CA PHE A 54 8.37 3.20 25.55
C PHE A 54 8.98 3.65 24.22
N ASP A 55 9.77 2.78 23.62
CA ASP A 55 10.40 2.99 22.32
C ASP A 55 9.37 2.79 21.18
N VAL A 56 9.04 3.89 20.49
CA VAL A 56 8.07 3.91 19.39
C VAL A 56 8.53 3.04 18.21
N ARG A 57 9.84 2.95 17.94
CA ARG A 57 10.35 2.10 16.86
C ARG A 57 10.16 0.63 17.20
N LYS A 58 10.44 0.22 18.44
CA LYS A 58 10.17 -1.14 18.91
C LYS A 58 8.69 -1.48 18.86
N MET A 59 7.82 -0.55 19.26
CA MET A 59 6.37 -0.72 19.15
C MET A 59 5.93 -0.89 17.68
N ALA A 60 6.41 -0.03 16.78
CA ALA A 60 6.11 -0.16 15.36
C ALA A 60 6.61 -1.51 14.81
N CYS A 61 7.81 -1.95 15.20
CA CYS A 61 8.39 -3.21 14.74
C CYS A 61 7.53 -4.40 15.18
N PHE A 62 7.04 -4.35 16.42
CA PHE A 62 6.08 -5.31 16.95
C PHE A 62 4.75 -5.31 16.17
N LEU A 63 4.16 -4.13 15.94
CA LEU A 63 2.86 -4.00 15.25
C LEU A 63 2.91 -4.45 13.79
N TYR A 64 4.00 -4.16 13.08
CA TYR A 64 4.14 -4.44 11.65
C TYR A 64 4.90 -5.73 11.35
N GLY A 65 5.27 -6.50 12.38
CA GLY A 65 5.81 -7.85 12.23
C GLY A 65 7.28 -7.92 11.82
N GLY A 66 8.06 -6.86 12.01
CA GLY A 66 9.50 -6.90 11.75
C GLY A 66 10.11 -5.59 11.27
N GLU A 67 11.43 -5.50 11.38
CA GLU A 67 12.21 -4.34 10.97
C GLU A 67 12.29 -4.21 9.44
N ASP A 68 12.28 -5.35 8.74
CA ASP A 68 12.21 -5.45 7.29
C ASP A 68 10.91 -4.83 6.74
N LYS A 69 9.77 -5.13 7.37
CA LYS A 69 8.47 -4.53 7.01
C LYS A 69 8.46 -3.03 7.27
N LEU A 70 9.04 -2.56 8.37
CA LEU A 70 9.18 -1.13 8.62
C LEU A 70 10.09 -0.42 7.61
N GLN A 71 11.19 -1.06 7.22
CA GLN A 71 12.11 -0.54 6.22
C GLN A 71 11.41 -0.41 4.86
N ARG A 72 10.69 -1.45 4.42
CA ARG A 72 9.89 -1.40 3.20
C ARG A 72 8.81 -0.32 3.24
N ARG A 73 8.10 -0.16 4.35
CA ARG A 73 7.13 0.93 4.51
C ARG A 73 7.79 2.32 4.39
N ALA A 74 8.99 2.50 4.93
CA ALA A 74 9.73 3.75 4.78
C ALA A 74 10.12 4.01 3.31
N GLU A 75 10.61 3.00 2.61
CA GLU A 75 10.96 3.09 1.19
C GLU A 75 9.75 3.44 0.31
N ILE A 76 8.61 2.77 0.52
CA ILE A 76 7.36 3.04 -0.20
C ILE A 76 6.86 4.47 0.08
N LEU A 77 6.96 4.92 1.33
CA LEU A 77 6.56 6.27 1.72
C LEU A 77 7.44 7.34 1.04
N GLU A 78 8.75 7.13 0.99
CA GLU A 78 9.66 8.05 0.31
C GLU A 78 9.40 8.08 -1.20
N PHE A 79 9.17 6.92 -1.83
CA PHE A 79 8.74 6.87 -3.22
C PHE A 79 7.44 7.67 -3.44
N PHE A 80 6.41 7.39 -2.64
CA PHE A 80 5.14 8.13 -2.70
C PHE A 80 5.34 9.63 -2.61
N LYS A 81 6.11 10.12 -1.62
CA LYS A 81 6.40 11.55 -1.47
C LYS A 81 7.11 12.15 -2.67
N SER A 82 7.97 11.37 -3.33
CA SER A 82 8.75 11.81 -4.49
C SER A 82 8.00 11.77 -5.82
N THR A 83 6.78 11.23 -5.87
CA THR A 83 6.01 11.00 -7.10
C THR A 83 4.73 11.86 -7.09
N PRO A 84 4.76 13.08 -7.66
CA PRO A 84 3.63 14.02 -7.60
C PRO A 84 2.36 13.49 -8.26
N GLU A 85 2.47 12.62 -9.28
CA GLU A 85 1.29 12.03 -9.92
C GLU A 85 0.45 11.17 -8.97
N LEU A 86 1.01 10.72 -7.83
CA LEU A 86 0.27 9.95 -6.84
C LEU A 86 -0.50 10.82 -5.84
N HIS A 87 -0.26 12.14 -5.85
CA HIS A 87 -0.86 13.05 -4.87
C HIS A 87 -2.18 13.61 -5.36
N ASP A 88 -3.02 14.03 -4.42
CA ASP A 88 -4.22 14.79 -4.74
C ASP A 88 -3.84 16.22 -5.15
N PRO A 89 -4.39 16.75 -6.26
CA PRO A 89 -4.06 18.10 -6.72
C PRO A 89 -4.58 19.19 -5.78
N ILE A 90 -5.66 18.88 -5.06
CA ILE A 90 -6.26 19.68 -3.99
C ILE A 90 -6.77 18.73 -2.90
N PRO A 91 -7.04 19.19 -1.67
CA PRO A 91 -7.73 18.37 -0.68
C PRO A 91 -9.02 17.79 -1.24
N VAL A 92 -9.23 16.48 -1.05
CA VAL A 92 -10.38 15.74 -1.60
C VAL A 92 -11.72 16.27 -1.11
N GLU A 93 -11.74 16.95 0.04
CA GLU A 93 -12.90 17.62 0.62
C GLU A 93 -13.42 18.79 -0.24
N PHE A 94 -12.57 19.34 -1.11
CA PHE A 94 -12.95 20.41 -2.04
C PHE A 94 -13.31 19.90 -3.44
N MET A 95 -13.23 18.60 -3.67
CA MET A 95 -13.63 17.99 -4.94
C MET A 95 -15.12 17.63 -4.92
N THR A 96 -15.79 17.87 -6.04
CA THR A 96 -17.08 17.28 -6.35
C THR A 96 -16.97 15.77 -6.51
N ARG A 97 -18.12 15.08 -6.55
CA ARG A 97 -18.14 13.62 -6.75
C ARG A 97 -17.50 13.20 -8.09
N GLU A 98 -17.73 13.94 -9.16
CA GLU A 98 -17.16 13.66 -10.48
C GLU A 98 -15.64 13.84 -10.46
N GLU A 99 -15.16 14.95 -9.90
CA GLU A 99 -13.72 15.21 -9.74
C GLU A 99 -13.02 14.14 -8.88
N ARG A 100 -13.69 13.62 -7.84
CA ARG A 100 -13.14 12.51 -7.03
C ARG A 100 -13.01 11.23 -7.85
N ILE A 101 -13.99 10.91 -8.69
CA ILE A 101 -13.96 9.74 -9.57
C ILE A 101 -12.81 9.89 -10.58
N ASP A 102 -12.70 11.05 -11.22
CA ASP A 102 -11.64 11.32 -12.19
C ASP A 102 -10.25 11.30 -11.54
N ASN A 103 -10.11 11.90 -10.36
CA ASN A 103 -8.87 11.89 -9.61
C ASN A 103 -8.49 10.47 -9.14
N ALA A 104 -9.45 9.66 -8.68
CA ALA A 104 -9.20 8.27 -8.33
C ALA A 104 -8.81 7.42 -9.54
N ALA A 105 -9.44 7.65 -10.71
CA ALA A 105 -9.09 6.99 -11.97
C ALA A 105 -7.66 7.35 -12.42
N ARG A 106 -7.30 8.64 -12.36
CA ARG A 106 -5.94 9.11 -12.64
C ARG A 106 -4.90 8.47 -11.71
N LYS A 107 -5.16 8.46 -10.40
CA LYS A 107 -4.25 7.90 -9.40
C LYS A 107 -4.09 6.38 -9.53
N ILE A 108 -5.13 5.62 -9.90
CA ILE A 108 -4.98 4.16 -10.07
C ILE A 108 -4.17 3.80 -11.30
N VAL A 109 -4.22 4.61 -12.37
CA VAL A 109 -3.33 4.46 -13.52
C VAL A 109 -1.88 4.69 -13.08
N ALA A 110 -1.58 5.82 -12.44
CA ALA A 110 -0.24 6.12 -11.93
C ALA A 110 0.27 5.07 -10.92
N MET A 111 -0.61 4.58 -10.04
CA MET A 111 -0.29 3.48 -9.12
C MET A 111 0.09 2.20 -9.87
N THR A 112 -0.66 1.88 -10.94
CA THR A 112 -0.46 0.68 -11.77
C THR A 112 0.85 0.75 -12.55
N ASP A 113 1.17 1.92 -13.10
CA ASP A 113 2.41 2.17 -13.84
C ASP A 113 3.66 2.03 -12.96
N ASN A 114 3.49 2.13 -11.64
CA ASN A 114 4.58 2.08 -10.66
C ASN A 114 4.52 0.84 -9.74
N LEU A 115 3.85 -0.25 -10.15
CA LEU A 115 3.72 -1.46 -9.31
C LEU A 115 5.04 -2.15 -8.99
N GLU A 116 6.06 -1.97 -9.82
CA GLU A 116 7.42 -2.51 -9.59
C GLU A 116 8.10 -1.97 -8.33
N GLN A 117 7.60 -0.87 -7.75
CA GLN A 117 8.12 -0.28 -6.52
C GLN A 117 7.70 -1.04 -5.26
N ILE A 118 6.73 -1.96 -5.39
CA ILE A 118 6.20 -2.77 -4.31
C ILE A 118 6.17 -4.25 -4.66
N ASP A 119 6.14 -5.10 -3.63
CA ASP A 119 5.71 -6.48 -3.80
C ASP A 119 4.17 -6.54 -3.91
N ALA A 120 3.65 -6.45 -5.13
CA ALA A 120 2.22 -6.54 -5.39
C ALA A 120 1.59 -7.90 -5.02
N SER A 121 2.41 -8.95 -4.82
CA SER A 121 1.92 -10.25 -4.35
C SER A 121 1.63 -10.25 -2.85
N ASP A 122 2.29 -9.38 -2.08
CA ASP A 122 1.97 -9.08 -0.68
C ASP A 122 0.80 -8.07 -0.60
N PHE A 123 -0.37 -8.51 -1.07
CA PHE A 123 -1.56 -7.67 -1.17
C PHE A 123 -1.92 -7.02 0.18
N PHE A 124 -1.96 -7.80 1.27
CA PHE A 124 -2.32 -7.28 2.60
C PHE A 124 -1.19 -6.51 3.29
N GLY A 125 0.05 -6.64 2.84
CA GLY A 125 1.20 -5.90 3.33
C GLY A 125 1.48 -4.64 2.52
N GLU A 126 2.38 -4.74 1.53
CA GLU A 126 2.82 -3.60 0.72
C GLU A 126 1.69 -3.05 -0.16
N GLY A 127 0.88 -3.90 -0.78
CA GLY A 127 -0.21 -3.49 -1.67
C GLY A 127 -1.23 -2.56 -0.99
N MET A 128 -1.80 -3.01 0.12
CA MET A 128 -2.76 -2.24 0.93
C MET A 128 -2.13 -0.98 1.51
N TYR A 129 -0.86 -1.02 1.94
CA TYR A 129 -0.19 0.17 2.44
C TYR A 129 0.01 1.21 1.34
N TYR A 130 0.51 0.80 0.18
CA TYR A 130 0.70 1.68 -0.97
C TYR A 130 -0.63 2.28 -1.45
N GLN A 131 -1.67 1.46 -1.56
CA GLN A 131 -3.02 1.96 -1.86
C GLN A 131 -3.51 2.97 -0.80
N SER A 132 -3.26 2.72 0.49
CA SER A 132 -3.69 3.64 1.56
C SER A 132 -2.98 5.00 1.53
N LEU A 133 -1.71 5.04 1.09
CA LEU A 133 -0.98 6.30 0.91
C LEU A 133 -1.57 7.12 -0.25
N ILE A 134 -1.91 6.45 -1.35
CA ILE A 134 -2.37 7.09 -2.58
C ILE A 134 -3.85 7.49 -2.50
N MET A 135 -4.69 6.59 -2.00
CA MET A 135 -6.16 6.75 -2.02
C MET A 135 -6.72 7.23 -0.68
N GLY A 136 -5.94 7.19 0.40
CA GLY A 136 -6.42 7.52 1.73
C GLY A 136 -7.55 6.58 2.15
N ARG A 137 -8.75 7.15 2.38
CA ARG A 137 -9.98 6.40 2.70
C ARG A 137 -10.88 6.17 1.49
N ASP A 138 -10.53 6.73 0.34
CA ASP A 138 -11.31 6.59 -0.88
C ASP A 138 -11.03 5.27 -1.58
N LEU A 139 -12.00 4.85 -2.39
CA LEU A 139 -11.88 3.70 -3.27
C LEU A 139 -11.56 4.17 -4.69
N HIS A 140 -11.06 3.25 -5.51
CA HIS A 140 -10.75 3.49 -6.92
C HIS A 140 -11.52 2.51 -7.80
N PRO A 141 -11.62 2.76 -9.13
CA PRO A 141 -12.40 1.91 -10.04
C PRO A 141 -12.04 0.42 -10.06
N LEU A 142 -10.83 0.06 -9.61
CA LEU A 142 -10.35 -1.32 -9.54
C LEU A 142 -10.46 -1.95 -8.13
N SER A 143 -11.04 -1.28 -7.14
CA SER A 143 -11.06 -1.83 -5.77
C SER A 143 -11.79 -3.18 -5.70
N LEU A 144 -13.03 -3.27 -6.21
CA LEU A 144 -13.76 -4.56 -6.27
C LEU A 144 -13.16 -5.56 -7.25
N HIS A 145 -12.43 -5.08 -8.26
CA HIS A 145 -11.70 -5.95 -9.18
C HIS A 145 -10.66 -6.79 -8.43
N PHE A 146 -9.86 -6.15 -7.57
CA PHE A 146 -8.85 -6.86 -6.77
C PHE A 146 -9.45 -7.62 -5.59
N VAL A 147 -10.37 -7.00 -4.83
CA VAL A 147 -10.82 -7.61 -3.56
C VAL A 147 -11.87 -8.71 -3.73
N MET A 148 -12.59 -8.77 -4.85
CA MET A 148 -13.69 -9.72 -5.04
C MET A 148 -13.68 -10.43 -6.39
N PHE A 149 -13.48 -9.71 -7.51
CA PHE A 149 -13.55 -10.31 -8.84
C PHE A 149 -12.44 -11.34 -9.08
N ILE A 150 -11.16 -10.98 -8.86
CA ILE A 150 -10.03 -11.92 -9.01
C ILE A 150 -10.15 -13.12 -8.07
N PRO A 151 -10.40 -12.96 -6.75
CA PRO A 151 -10.62 -14.10 -5.85
C PRO A 151 -11.78 -15.01 -6.27
N THR A 152 -12.85 -14.44 -6.85
CA THR A 152 -13.99 -15.21 -7.34
C THR A 152 -13.61 -16.03 -8.58
N LEU A 153 -12.84 -15.46 -9.52
CA LEU A 153 -12.27 -16.24 -10.62
C LEU A 153 -11.45 -17.41 -10.08
N GLN A 154 -10.45 -17.13 -9.23
CA GLN A 154 -9.58 -18.15 -8.66
C GLN A 154 -10.31 -19.24 -7.86
N GLY A 155 -11.40 -18.89 -7.18
CA GLY A 155 -12.12 -19.80 -6.28
C GLY A 155 -13.31 -20.53 -6.91
N GLN A 156 -13.85 -20.05 -8.03
CA GLN A 156 -15.15 -20.51 -8.55
C GLN A 156 -15.17 -20.89 -10.03
N THR A 157 -14.12 -20.61 -10.80
CA THR A 157 -14.05 -21.06 -12.21
C THR A 157 -13.48 -22.48 -12.32
N ASN A 158 -13.78 -23.15 -13.43
CA ASN A 158 -13.03 -24.34 -13.84
C ASN A 158 -11.69 -23.95 -14.51
N ASP A 159 -10.85 -24.94 -14.85
CA ASP A 159 -9.52 -24.70 -15.40
C ASP A 159 -9.56 -23.93 -16.75
N GLU A 160 -10.47 -24.29 -17.66
CA GLU A 160 -10.60 -23.64 -18.97
C GLU A 160 -10.97 -22.15 -18.83
N GLN A 161 -11.94 -21.85 -17.95
CA GLN A 161 -12.38 -20.50 -17.64
C GLN A 161 -11.29 -19.69 -16.90
N LEU A 162 -10.54 -20.34 -16.01
CA LEU A 162 -9.47 -19.70 -15.27
C LEU A 162 -8.34 -19.27 -16.22
N ASP A 163 -7.93 -20.17 -17.12
CA ASP A 163 -6.92 -19.88 -18.15
C ASP A 163 -7.36 -18.76 -19.10
N GLU A 164 -8.65 -18.70 -19.44
CA GLU A 164 -9.20 -17.65 -20.30
C GLU A 164 -9.16 -16.26 -19.62
N TRP A 165 -9.60 -16.15 -18.36
CA TRP A 165 -9.87 -14.85 -17.75
C TRP A 165 -8.86 -14.37 -16.72
N LEU A 166 -8.21 -15.27 -15.98
CA LEU A 166 -7.36 -14.86 -14.84
C LEU A 166 -6.19 -14.00 -15.29
N SER A 167 -5.51 -14.40 -16.37
CA SER A 167 -4.36 -13.66 -16.91
C SER A 167 -4.77 -12.25 -17.36
N LEU A 168 -5.94 -12.11 -17.99
CA LEU A 168 -6.48 -10.81 -18.39
C LEU A 168 -6.83 -9.94 -17.19
N ALA A 169 -7.44 -10.53 -16.14
CA ALA A 169 -7.78 -9.80 -14.93
C ALA A 169 -6.52 -9.31 -14.18
N ILE A 170 -5.54 -10.19 -13.96
CA ILE A 170 -4.28 -9.82 -13.28
C ILE A 170 -3.51 -8.75 -14.07
N ALA A 171 -3.48 -8.87 -15.39
CA ALA A 171 -2.85 -7.88 -16.28
C ALA A 171 -3.66 -6.59 -16.44
N ARG A 172 -4.86 -6.51 -15.84
CA ARG A 172 -5.81 -5.40 -16.00
C ARG A 172 -6.24 -5.16 -17.46
N GLY A 173 -6.20 -6.21 -18.28
CA GLY A 173 -6.76 -6.21 -19.64
C GLY A 173 -8.29 -6.20 -19.64
N ILE A 174 -8.91 -6.60 -18.52
CA ILE A 174 -10.34 -6.46 -18.26
C ILE A 174 -10.55 -5.84 -16.87
N ILE A 175 -11.65 -5.12 -16.71
CA ILE A 175 -12.12 -4.62 -15.42
C ILE A 175 -13.39 -5.39 -15.05
N GLY A 176 -13.48 -5.79 -13.79
CA GLY A 176 -14.52 -6.69 -13.31
C GLY A 176 -14.95 -6.34 -11.89
N THR A 177 -16.09 -6.88 -11.48
CA THR A 177 -16.69 -6.66 -10.17
C THR A 177 -17.44 -7.92 -9.72
N TYR A 178 -17.91 -7.93 -8.47
CA TYR A 178 -18.74 -9.00 -7.93
C TYR A 178 -20.16 -8.48 -7.68
N ALA A 179 -21.06 -8.75 -8.62
CA ALA A 179 -22.44 -8.25 -8.62
C ALA A 179 -23.39 -9.27 -7.96
N GLN A 180 -23.35 -9.36 -6.63
CA GLN A 180 -24.20 -10.29 -5.86
C GLN A 180 -25.48 -9.65 -5.32
N THR A 181 -25.37 -8.45 -4.76
CA THR A 181 -26.52 -7.79 -4.10
C THR A 181 -27.49 -7.24 -5.13
N GLU A 182 -28.76 -7.60 -4.99
CA GLU A 182 -29.87 -7.07 -5.79
C GLU A 182 -30.65 -6.01 -5.00
N LEU A 183 -31.45 -5.19 -5.70
CA LEU A 183 -32.27 -4.15 -5.06
C LEU A 183 -33.19 -4.69 -3.95
N GLY A 184 -33.73 -5.90 -4.13
CA GLY A 184 -34.62 -6.57 -3.17
C GLY A 184 -33.98 -7.69 -2.35
N HIS A 185 -32.72 -8.05 -2.63
CA HIS A 185 -32.07 -9.22 -2.03
C HIS A 185 -30.61 -8.95 -1.66
N GLY A 186 -30.35 -9.03 -0.36
CA GLY A 186 -29.04 -8.85 0.26
C GLY A 186 -29.26 -8.64 1.75
N LYS A 187 -28.53 -9.36 2.60
CA LYS A 187 -28.53 -9.06 4.03
C LYS A 187 -27.45 -7.99 4.24
N ILE A 188 -27.87 -6.76 4.51
CA ILE A 188 -26.99 -5.65 4.93
C ILE A 188 -26.74 -5.78 6.42
#